data_AF-A0A2E5TVB6-F1
#
_entry.id   AF-A0A2E5TVB6-F1
#
_cell.length_a   1.000
_cell.length_b   1.000
_cell.length_c   1.000
_cell.angle_alpha   90.00
_cell.angle_beta   90.00
_cell.angle_gamma   90.00
#
_symmetry.space_group_name_H-M   'P 1'
#
loop_
_entity.id
_entity.type
_entity.pdbx_description
1 polymer ?
#
loop_
_entity_poly.entity_id
_entity_poly.type
_entity_poly.pdbx_seq_one_letter_code
_entity_poly.pdbx_strand_id
1 'polypeptide(L)'
;MNAKRITLLLFFIFALDLLGASKFAIPATDKDLPGEGPIRRYAWFKNLWEKKRTGWAKQVKQDQGALVFLGDSITQGWGDNFRGHFKGVKVANRGISGDTTRGVLIRLKEDVLSLNPKGVVILIGTNDLEEKATPEVIAGNLKLIIAALKQHNAKMPIVLCNTFPSSATKRRPADQI
;
A
#
# COMPACT_ATOMS: atom_id res chain seq x y z
N MET A 1 -44.16 56.53 -14.19
CA MET A 1 -43.99 56.34 -12.74
C MET A 1 -43.74 54.85 -12.43
N ASN A 2 -42.49 54.55 -12.08
CA ASN A 2 -41.94 53.41 -11.32
C ASN A 2 -42.27 51.96 -11.75
N ALA A 3 -41.49 51.48 -12.73
CA ALA A 3 -41.19 50.07 -12.91
C ALA A 3 -40.20 49.60 -11.81
N LYS A 4 -40.63 48.68 -10.95
CA LYS A 4 -39.79 48.07 -9.91
C LYS A 4 -38.86 47.05 -10.57
N ARG A 5 -37.56 47.36 -10.58
CA ARG A 5 -36.48 46.43 -10.95
C ARG A 5 -36.39 45.34 -9.88
N ILE A 6 -36.67 44.09 -10.25
CA ILE A 6 -36.39 42.91 -9.42
C ILE A 6 -34.97 42.47 -9.79
N THR A 7 -34.01 42.85 -8.97
CA THR A 7 -32.63 42.33 -9.08
C THR A 7 -32.61 40.95 -8.42
N LEU A 8 -32.54 39.92 -9.24
CA LEU A 8 -32.34 38.53 -8.82
C LEU A 8 -30.91 38.39 -8.28
N LEU A 9 -30.75 38.30 -6.96
CA LEU A 9 -29.48 37.98 -6.32
C LEU A 9 -29.16 36.49 -6.61
N LEU A 10 -28.25 36.24 -7.53
CA LEU A 10 -27.61 34.94 -7.72
C LEU A 10 -26.68 34.68 -6.53
N PHE A 11 -27.14 33.90 -5.55
CA PHE A 11 -26.27 33.32 -4.53
C PHE A 11 -25.41 32.23 -5.19
N PHE A 12 -24.20 32.60 -5.63
CA PHE A 12 -23.13 31.62 -5.85
C PHE A 12 -22.73 31.07 -4.49
N ILE A 13 -23.34 29.96 -4.09
CA ILE A 13 -22.81 29.12 -3.01
C ILE A 13 -21.54 28.48 -3.57
N PHE A 14 -20.39 29.08 -3.25
CA PHE A 14 -19.13 28.34 -3.24
C PHE A 14 -19.28 27.29 -2.14
N ALA A 15 -19.74 26.10 -2.52
CA ALA A 15 -19.50 24.91 -1.71
C ALA A 15 -17.99 24.68 -1.75
N LEU A 16 -17.30 25.27 -0.78
CA LEU A 16 -15.93 24.90 -0.50
C LEU A 16 -16.01 23.46 0.02
N ASP A 17 -15.77 22.51 -0.88
CA ASP A 17 -15.69 21.09 -0.56
C ASP A 17 -14.68 20.90 0.58
N LEU A 18 -15.18 20.82 1.81
CA LEU A 18 -14.50 20.13 2.91
C LEU A 18 -14.58 18.63 2.61
N LEU A 19 -13.92 18.21 1.53
CA LEU A 19 -13.59 16.81 1.29
C LEU A 19 -12.61 16.41 2.39
N GLY A 20 -13.14 15.82 3.46
CA GLY A 20 -12.33 15.18 4.48
C GLY A 20 -11.31 14.26 3.80
N ALA A 21 -10.05 14.31 4.25
CA ALA A 21 -9.01 13.48 3.68
C ALA A 21 -9.46 12.02 3.68
N SER A 22 -9.25 11.34 2.54
CA SER A 22 -9.60 9.94 2.39
C SER A 22 -9.04 9.11 3.54
N LYS A 23 -9.83 8.18 4.09
CA LYS A 23 -9.39 7.29 5.18
C LYS A 23 -8.17 6.44 4.81
N PHE A 24 -7.86 6.33 3.52
CA PHE A 24 -6.70 5.61 3.01
C PHE A 24 -5.55 6.53 2.58
N ALA A 25 -5.68 7.85 2.74
CA ALA A 25 -4.61 8.79 2.43
C ALA A 25 -3.34 8.43 3.22
N ILE A 26 -2.19 8.60 2.57
CA ILE A 26 -0.90 8.47 3.26
C ILE A 26 -0.81 9.61 4.30
N PRO A 27 -0.51 9.31 5.58
CA PRO A 27 -0.40 10.36 6.59
C PRO A 27 0.64 11.42 6.19
N ALA A 28 0.29 12.69 6.41
CA ALA A 28 1.08 13.83 5.96
C ALA A 28 2.47 13.92 6.63
N THR A 29 2.60 13.36 7.83
CA THR A 29 3.84 13.34 8.60
C THR A 29 4.16 11.92 9.04
N ASP A 30 5.41 11.69 9.46
CA ASP A 30 5.86 10.41 10.01
C ASP A 30 5.52 10.23 11.50
N LYS A 31 4.96 11.26 12.14
CA LYS A 31 4.63 11.25 13.56
C LYS A 31 3.66 10.09 13.84
N ASP A 32 4.00 9.29 14.84
CA ASP A 32 3.22 8.14 15.33
C ASP A 32 3.04 7.01 14.29
N LEU A 33 3.82 7.00 13.20
CA LEU A 33 3.81 5.91 12.22
C LEU A 33 4.82 4.81 12.60
N PRO A 34 4.44 3.54 12.45
CA PRO A 34 5.33 2.42 12.78
C PRO A 34 6.52 2.35 11.81
N GLY A 35 7.58 1.68 12.27
CA GLY A 35 8.78 1.42 11.49
C GLY A 35 9.63 2.65 11.24
N GLU A 36 10.69 2.46 10.46
CA GLU A 36 11.72 3.45 10.19
C GLU A 36 12.00 3.60 8.70
N GLY A 37 12.64 4.71 8.31
CA GLY A 37 12.99 4.96 6.91
C GLY A 37 11.83 5.49 6.05
N PRO A 38 11.95 5.37 4.73
CA PRO A 38 11.20 6.19 3.78
C PRO A 38 9.74 5.76 3.62
N ILE A 39 8.88 6.77 3.49
CA ILE A 39 7.52 6.65 2.99
C ILE A 39 7.42 7.55 1.77
N ARG A 40 7.18 6.98 0.59
CA ARG A 40 7.00 7.80 -0.61
C ARG A 40 5.73 8.64 -0.49
N ARG A 41 5.82 9.91 -0.87
CA ARG A 41 4.68 10.86 -0.88
C ARG A 41 4.57 11.64 -2.19
N TYR A 42 5.21 11.16 -3.25
CA TYR A 42 5.06 11.71 -4.60
C TYR A 42 3.58 11.75 -5.00
N ALA A 43 3.15 12.77 -5.74
CA ALA A 43 1.75 12.96 -6.09
C ALA A 43 1.15 11.72 -6.79
N TRP A 44 1.88 11.13 -7.74
CA TRP A 44 1.47 9.91 -8.43
C TRP A 44 1.33 8.71 -7.48
N PHE A 45 2.20 8.61 -6.48
CA PHE A 45 2.18 7.51 -5.52
C PHE A 45 1.01 7.62 -4.55
N LYS A 46 0.76 8.83 -4.02
CA LYS A 46 -0.43 9.09 -3.18
C LYS A 46 -1.72 8.69 -3.89
N ASN A 47 -1.86 9.08 -5.16
CA ASN A 47 -3.03 8.75 -5.97
C ASN A 47 -3.17 7.23 -6.21
N LEU A 48 -2.07 6.55 -6.54
CA LEU A 48 -2.07 5.11 -6.76
C LEU A 48 -2.40 4.33 -5.48
N TRP A 49 -1.73 4.70 -4.38
CA TRP A 49 -1.95 4.14 -3.06
C TRP A 49 -3.41 4.21 -2.66
N GLU A 50 -4.00 5.41 -2.74
CA GLU A 50 -5.38 5.62 -2.34
C GLU A 50 -6.35 4.86 -3.25
N LYS A 51 -6.13 4.88 -4.57
CA LYS A 51 -6.95 4.14 -5.53
C LYS A 51 -6.94 2.63 -5.25
N LYS A 52 -5.77 2.05 -5.01
CA LYS A 52 -5.62 0.61 -4.73
C LYS A 52 -6.32 0.23 -3.42
N ARG A 53 -6.02 0.94 -2.34
CA ARG A 53 -6.59 0.66 -1.01
C ARG A 53 -8.10 0.86 -0.96
N THR A 54 -8.62 1.90 -1.62
CA THR A 54 -10.06 2.12 -1.77
C THR A 54 -10.73 0.98 -2.54
N GLY A 55 -10.08 0.45 -3.58
CA GLY A 55 -10.57 -0.71 -4.32
C GLY A 55 -10.64 -1.97 -3.47
N TRP A 56 -9.54 -2.31 -2.78
CA TRP A 56 -9.45 -3.50 -1.95
C TRP A 56 -10.40 -3.47 -0.74
N ALA A 57 -10.67 -2.28 -0.19
CA ALA A 57 -11.66 -2.12 0.87
C ALA A 57 -13.06 -2.62 0.49
N LYS A 58 -13.40 -2.59 -0.80
CA LYS A 58 -14.68 -3.10 -1.33
C LYS A 58 -14.66 -4.62 -1.57
N GLN A 59 -13.48 -5.24 -1.51
CA GLN A 59 -13.22 -6.64 -1.86
C GLN A 59 -12.85 -7.52 -0.66
N VAL A 60 -12.85 -6.97 0.57
CA VAL A 60 -12.43 -7.69 1.78
C VAL A 60 -13.19 -9.02 1.96
N LYS A 61 -14.49 -9.05 1.68
CA LYS A 61 -15.31 -10.27 1.82
C LYS A 61 -14.94 -11.32 0.77
N GLN A 62 -14.71 -10.90 -0.47
CA GLN A 62 -14.35 -11.74 -1.61
C GLN A 62 -12.97 -12.38 -1.38
N ASP A 63 -12.04 -11.58 -0.87
CA ASP A 63 -10.64 -11.96 -0.64
C ASP A 63 -10.40 -12.68 0.70
N GLN A 64 -11.45 -12.93 1.50
CA GLN A 64 -11.32 -13.71 2.73
C GLN A 64 -10.66 -15.07 2.49
N GLY A 65 -9.67 -15.39 3.33
CA GLY A 65 -8.93 -16.65 3.30
C GLY A 65 -8.06 -16.84 2.05
N ALA A 66 -7.70 -15.76 1.36
CA ALA A 66 -6.77 -15.81 0.24
C ALA A 66 -5.32 -16.06 0.69
N LEU A 67 -4.51 -16.59 -0.22
CA LEU A 67 -3.05 -16.43 -0.20
C LEU A 67 -2.73 -15.00 -0.66
N VAL A 68 -2.20 -14.19 0.25
CA VAL A 68 -1.92 -12.78 -0.03
C VAL A 68 -0.52 -12.62 -0.55
N PHE A 69 -0.37 -11.93 -1.68
CA PHE A 69 0.92 -11.49 -2.19
C PHE A 69 1.10 -10.01 -1.87
N LEU A 70 2.02 -9.72 -0.96
CA LEU A 70 2.29 -8.40 -0.41
C LEU A 70 3.59 -7.85 -0.98
N GLY A 71 3.56 -6.63 -1.52
CA GLY A 71 4.78 -6.05 -2.07
C GLY A 71 4.60 -4.76 -2.84
N ASP A 72 5.51 -4.52 -3.78
CA ASP A 72 5.56 -3.32 -4.60
C ASP A 72 5.08 -3.55 -6.06
N SER A 73 5.62 -2.77 -7.00
CA SER A 73 5.41 -2.88 -8.45
C SER A 73 5.65 -4.28 -9.01
N ILE A 74 6.63 -5.01 -8.48
CA ILE A 74 6.96 -6.35 -8.97
C ILE A 74 5.77 -7.27 -8.71
N THR A 75 5.25 -7.27 -7.48
CA THR A 75 4.04 -7.99 -7.10
C THR A 75 2.81 -7.47 -7.86
N GLN A 76 2.63 -6.15 -7.96
CA GLN A 76 1.51 -5.54 -8.68
C GLN A 76 1.46 -5.95 -10.16
N GLY A 77 2.62 -6.07 -10.82
CA GLY A 77 2.75 -6.36 -12.25
C GLY A 77 2.24 -7.73 -12.69
N TRP A 78 2.03 -8.65 -11.74
CA TRP A 78 1.41 -9.95 -12.02
C TRP A 78 -0.09 -9.86 -12.30
N GLY A 79 -0.73 -8.73 -11.99
CA GLY A 79 -2.17 -8.55 -12.12
C GLY A 79 -2.95 -9.19 -10.96
N ASP A 80 -4.25 -8.90 -10.90
CA ASP A 80 -5.07 -9.19 -9.72
C ASP A 80 -5.20 -10.69 -9.41
N ASN A 81 -5.20 -11.55 -10.44
CA ASN A 81 -5.30 -13.01 -10.33
C ASN A 81 -4.01 -13.76 -10.70
N PHE A 82 -2.87 -13.07 -10.78
CA PHE A 82 -1.59 -13.66 -11.17
C PHE A 82 -1.65 -14.41 -12.51
N ARG A 83 -2.47 -13.94 -13.46
CA ARG A 83 -2.67 -14.54 -14.79
C ARG A 83 -3.06 -16.03 -14.73
N GLY A 84 -3.68 -16.47 -13.63
CA GLY A 84 -4.08 -17.86 -13.44
C GLY A 84 -2.93 -18.84 -13.15
N HIS A 85 -1.74 -18.37 -12.79
CA HIS A 85 -0.62 -19.24 -12.41
C HIS A 85 -0.88 -20.05 -11.13
N PHE A 86 -1.80 -19.58 -10.27
CA PHE A 86 -2.16 -20.24 -9.01
C PHE A 86 -3.54 -20.92 -9.10
N LYS A 87 -3.69 -21.87 -10.03
CA LYS A 87 -4.96 -22.60 -10.21
C LYS A 87 -5.38 -23.32 -8.92
N GLY A 88 -6.66 -23.23 -8.58
CA GLY A 88 -7.22 -23.85 -7.36
C GLY A 88 -6.89 -23.12 -6.05
N VAL A 89 -6.10 -22.04 -6.10
CA VAL A 89 -5.75 -21.24 -4.93
C VAL A 89 -6.43 -19.88 -5.04
N LYS A 90 -7.19 -19.48 -4.01
CA LYS A 90 -7.68 -18.11 -3.92
C LYS A 90 -6.50 -17.20 -3.60
N VAL A 91 -6.22 -16.23 -4.46
CA VAL A 91 -5.12 -15.28 -4.29
C VAL A 91 -5.64 -13.86 -4.16
N ALA A 92 -4.90 -13.02 -3.44
CA ALA A 92 -5.15 -11.59 -3.36
C ALA A 92 -3.83 -10.84 -3.61
N ASN A 93 -3.78 -10.08 -4.70
CA ASN A 93 -2.63 -9.22 -5.00
C ASN A 93 -2.74 -7.91 -4.18
N ARG A 94 -1.79 -7.70 -3.27
CA ARG A 94 -1.65 -6.50 -2.43
C ARG A 94 -0.35 -5.74 -2.75
N GLY A 95 0.09 -5.80 -4.00
CA GLY A 95 1.19 -5.01 -4.55
C GLY A 95 0.78 -3.57 -4.87
N ILE A 96 1.60 -2.59 -4.46
CA ILE A 96 1.45 -1.18 -4.87
C ILE A 96 2.76 -0.70 -5.50
N SER A 97 2.73 -0.24 -6.76
CA SER A 97 3.94 0.28 -7.40
C SER A 97 4.58 1.40 -6.60
N GLY A 98 5.87 1.23 -6.31
CA GLY A 98 6.68 2.18 -5.57
C GLY A 98 6.63 2.05 -4.05
N ASP A 99 5.84 1.12 -3.50
CA ASP A 99 5.72 0.95 -2.05
C ASP A 99 7.05 0.58 -1.37
N THR A 100 7.20 0.99 -0.11
CA THR A 100 8.36 0.69 0.74
C THR A 100 7.97 -0.27 1.86
N THR A 101 8.94 -0.83 2.58
CA THR A 101 8.66 -1.67 3.75
C THR A 101 7.85 -0.92 4.82
N ARG A 102 8.13 0.37 5.03
CA ARG A 102 7.37 1.20 5.97
C ARG A 102 5.97 1.55 5.46
N GLY A 103 5.80 1.74 4.15
CA GLY A 103 4.47 1.86 3.54
C GLY A 103 3.64 0.60 3.77
N VAL A 104 4.20 -0.58 3.51
CA VAL A 104 3.54 -1.85 3.81
C VAL A 104 3.08 -1.96 5.27
N LEU A 105 3.92 -1.56 6.24
CA LEU A 105 3.54 -1.56 7.66
C LEU A 105 2.27 -0.74 7.94
N ILE A 106 2.18 0.46 7.36
CA ILE A 106 1.07 1.40 7.59
C ILE A 106 -0.27 0.82 7.11
N ARG A 107 -0.26 0.01 6.06
CA ARG A 107 -1.47 -0.55 5.45
C ARG A 107 -1.74 -2.01 5.77
N LEU A 108 -0.86 -2.64 6.57
CA LEU A 108 -0.88 -4.08 6.82
C LEU A 108 -2.22 -4.56 7.39
N LYS A 109 -2.78 -3.80 8.34
CA LYS A 109 -4.02 -4.18 9.03
C LYS A 109 -5.20 -4.22 8.07
N GLU A 110 -5.45 -3.14 7.33
CA GLU A 110 -6.62 -3.02 6.47
C GLU A 110 -6.48 -3.85 5.19
N ASP A 111 -5.28 -3.92 4.62
CA ASP A 111 -5.10 -4.51 3.29
C ASP A 111 -4.81 -6.01 3.34
N VAL A 112 -4.26 -6.52 4.45
CA VAL A 112 -3.77 -7.91 4.59
C VAL A 112 -4.47 -8.63 5.73
N LEU A 113 -4.33 -8.14 6.98
CA LEU A 113 -4.85 -8.86 8.15
C LEU A 113 -6.39 -8.96 8.14
N SER A 114 -7.06 -7.93 7.61
CA SER A 114 -8.53 -7.94 7.45
C SER A 114 -9.04 -9.11 6.61
N LEU A 115 -8.18 -9.72 5.78
CA LEU A 115 -8.53 -10.83 4.90
C LEU A 115 -8.50 -12.20 5.58
N ASN A 116 -8.04 -12.27 6.84
CA ASN A 116 -7.73 -13.52 7.54
C ASN A 116 -6.96 -14.50 6.63
N PRO A 117 -5.77 -14.10 6.15
CA PRO A 117 -5.07 -14.83 5.10
C PRO A 117 -4.76 -16.28 5.48
N LYS A 118 -4.75 -17.16 4.47
CA LYS A 118 -4.26 -18.54 4.64
C LYS A 118 -2.73 -18.63 4.56
N GLY A 119 -2.09 -17.60 4.05
CA GLY A 119 -0.65 -17.45 3.92
C GLY A 119 -0.31 -16.07 3.36
N VAL A 120 0.92 -15.62 3.56
CA VAL A 120 1.42 -14.36 2.99
C VAL A 120 2.77 -14.57 2.31
N VAL A 121 2.87 -14.15 1.05
CA VAL A 121 4.11 -14.07 0.28
C VAL A 121 4.55 -12.60 0.24
N ILE A 122 5.76 -12.31 0.68
CA ILE A 122 6.29 -10.96 0.84
C ILE A 122 7.47 -10.76 -0.11
N LEU A 123 7.39 -9.75 -0.97
CA LEU A 123 8.51 -9.25 -1.78
C LEU A 123 8.48 -7.72 -1.76
N ILE A 124 9.39 -7.12 -0.99
CA ILE A 124 9.45 -5.67 -0.73
C ILE A 124 10.88 -5.28 -0.33
N GLY A 125 11.26 -4.02 -0.54
CA GLY A 125 12.56 -3.48 -0.12
C GLY A 125 13.32 -2.75 -1.23
N THR A 126 13.03 -3.05 -2.49
CA THR A 126 13.74 -2.45 -3.64
C THR A 126 13.58 -0.92 -3.71
N ASN A 127 12.43 -0.41 -3.25
CA ASN A 127 12.15 1.02 -3.22
C ASN A 127 12.74 1.71 -1.99
N ASP A 128 12.89 1.01 -0.88
CA ASP A 128 13.60 1.48 0.31
C ASP A 128 15.06 1.77 -0.04
N LEU A 129 15.73 0.83 -0.75
CA LEU A 129 17.08 1.03 -1.28
C LEU A 129 17.15 2.23 -2.23
N GLU A 130 16.16 2.38 -3.12
CA GLU A 130 16.11 3.53 -4.05
C GLU A 130 15.96 4.87 -3.33
N GLU A 131 15.31 4.87 -2.17
CA GLU A 131 15.16 6.02 -1.26
C GLU A 131 16.27 6.08 -0.21
N LYS A 132 17.37 5.32 -0.40
CA LYS A 132 18.60 5.31 0.41
C LYS A 132 18.44 4.78 1.84
N ALA A 133 17.41 3.99 2.12
CA ALA A 133 17.34 3.25 3.37
C ALA A 133 18.42 2.16 3.40
N THR A 134 18.94 1.85 4.59
CA THR A 134 19.93 0.77 4.75
C THR A 134 19.23 -0.60 4.85
N PRO A 135 19.93 -1.70 4.55
CA PRO A 135 19.41 -3.06 4.76
C PRO A 135 18.90 -3.32 6.18
N GLU A 136 19.51 -2.70 7.20
CA GLU A 136 19.11 -2.84 8.60
C GLU A 136 17.73 -2.23 8.85
N VAL A 137 17.44 -1.06 8.26
CA VAL A 137 16.12 -0.41 8.33
C VAL A 137 15.07 -1.28 7.66
N ILE A 138 15.38 -1.81 6.48
CA ILE A 138 14.50 -2.73 5.72
C ILE A 138 14.21 -3.99 6.55
N ALA A 139 15.25 -4.61 7.12
CA ALA A 139 15.13 -5.78 7.96
C ALA A 139 14.35 -5.51 9.26
N GLY A 140 14.52 -4.33 9.85
CA GLY A 140 13.74 -3.86 11.01
C GLY A 140 12.25 -3.80 10.70
N ASN A 141 11.87 -3.18 9.59
CA ASN A 141 10.48 -3.12 9.16
C ASN A 141 9.92 -4.51 8.82
N LEU A 142 10.69 -5.37 8.16
CA LEU A 142 10.29 -6.75 7.87
C LEU A 142 10.05 -7.55 9.15
N LYS A 143 10.87 -7.38 10.20
CA LYS A 143 10.63 -7.99 11.51
C LYS A 143 9.30 -7.55 12.11
N LEU A 144 8.96 -6.26 12.02
CA LEU A 144 7.66 -5.73 12.48
C LEU A 144 6.49 -6.31 11.68
N ILE A 145 6.60 -6.39 10.34
CA ILE A 145 5.58 -6.99 9.48
C ILE A 145 5.36 -8.46 9.87
N ILE A 146 6.44 -9.24 9.98
CA ILE A 146 6.38 -10.66 10.33
C ILE A 146 5.82 -10.86 11.74
N ALA A 147 6.20 -10.01 12.70
CA ALA A 147 5.65 -10.06 14.05
C ALA A 147 4.14 -9.85 14.06
N ALA A 148 3.64 -8.84 13.33
CA ALA A 148 2.21 -8.58 13.21
C ALA A 148 1.45 -9.75 12.52
N LEU A 149 2.04 -10.35 11.48
CA LEU A 149 1.47 -11.52 10.81
C LEU A 149 1.40 -12.75 11.74
N LYS A 150 2.45 -13.01 12.52
CA LYS A 150 2.49 -14.10 13.50
C LYS A 150 1.54 -13.86 14.67
N GLN A 151 1.40 -12.61 15.12
CA GLN A 151 0.43 -12.25 16.15
C GLN A 151 -1.01 -12.48 15.67
N HIS A 152 -1.28 -12.19 14.39
CA HIS A 152 -2.59 -12.44 13.79
C HIS A 152 -2.89 -13.95 13.67
N ASN A 153 -1.91 -14.74 13.20
CA ASN A 153 -2.02 -16.19 13.16
C ASN A 153 -0.63 -16.85 13.20
N ALA A 154 -0.27 -17.41 14.36
CA ALA A 154 1.06 -17.99 14.58
C ALA A 154 1.35 -19.23 13.72
N LYS A 155 0.32 -19.88 13.16
CA LYS A 155 0.45 -21.07 12.30
C LYS A 155 0.37 -20.74 10.80
N MET A 156 0.09 -19.49 10.45
CA MET A 156 -0.01 -19.08 9.05
C MET A 156 1.37 -19.12 8.38
N PRO A 157 1.51 -19.79 7.22
CA PRO A 157 2.75 -19.75 6.44
C PRO A 157 3.08 -18.32 5.99
N ILE A 158 4.34 -17.94 6.18
CA ILE A 158 4.91 -16.67 5.69
C ILE A 158 6.09 -17.02 4.79
N VAL A 159 6.04 -16.60 3.54
CA VAL A 159 7.13 -16.73 2.57
C VAL A 159 7.75 -15.35 2.39
N LEU A 160 8.97 -15.16 2.88
CA LEU A 160 9.75 -13.96 2.62
C LEU A 160 10.68 -14.21 1.43
N CYS A 161 10.49 -13.45 0.35
CA CYS A 161 11.36 -13.49 -0.81
C CYS A 161 12.53 -12.51 -0.63
N ASN A 162 13.71 -12.88 -1.11
CA ASN A 162 14.82 -11.95 -1.23
C ASN A 162 14.45 -10.81 -2.19
N THR A 163 14.94 -9.62 -1.90
CA THR A 163 14.85 -8.50 -2.85
C THR A 163 15.53 -8.90 -4.16
N PHE A 164 14.92 -8.60 -5.30
CA PHE A 164 15.53 -8.95 -6.59
C PHE A 164 16.69 -8.02 -6.92
N PRO A 165 17.75 -8.53 -7.57
CA PRO A 165 18.81 -7.68 -8.10
C PRO A 165 18.25 -6.66 -9.09
N SER A 166 18.87 -5.49 -9.15
CA SER A 166 18.52 -4.44 -10.09
C SER A 166 19.69 -4.11 -11.01
N SER A 167 19.41 -3.37 -12.08
CA SER A 167 20.46 -2.85 -12.95
C SER A 167 21.43 -1.99 -12.13
N ALA A 168 22.73 -2.10 -12.41
CA ALA A 168 23.77 -1.27 -11.78
C ALA A 168 23.57 0.24 -12.01
N THR A 169 22.77 0.62 -13.01
CA THR A 169 22.40 2.03 -13.27
C THR A 169 21.30 2.57 -12.36
N LYS A 170 20.67 1.72 -11.55
CA LYS A 170 19.66 2.12 -10.56
C LYS A 170 20.31 2.35 -9.21
N ARG A 171 19.65 3.16 -8.37
CA ARG A 171 20.06 3.42 -6.99
C ARG A 171 19.67 2.27 -6.06
N ARG A 172 20.01 1.03 -6.44
CA ARG A 172 19.57 -0.21 -5.78
C ARG A 172 20.72 -1.21 -5.84
N PRO A 173 21.79 -0.97 -5.08
CA PRO A 173 23.05 -1.66 -5.26
C PRO A 173 22.92 -3.13 -4.82
N ALA A 174 23.50 -4.04 -5.60
CA ALA A 174 23.27 -5.48 -5.47
C ALA A 174 23.91 -6.10 -4.21
N ASP A 175 24.89 -5.43 -3.63
CA ASP A 175 25.55 -5.80 -2.37
C ASP A 175 24.72 -5.45 -1.12
N GLN A 176 23.62 -4.71 -1.28
CA GLN A 176 22.69 -4.34 -0.20
C GLN A 176 21.39 -5.16 -0.20
N ILE A 177 21.36 -6.26 -0.96
CA ILE A 177 20.18 -7.11 -1.18
C ILE A 177 20.22 -8.35 -0.30
#